data_AF-A0A9P0J2I4-F1
#
_entry.id   AF-A0A9P0J2I4-F1
#
_cell.length_a   1.000
_cell.length_b   1.000
_cell.length_c   1.000
_cell.angle_alpha   90.00
_cell.angle_beta   90.00
_cell.angle_gamma   90.00
#
_symmetry.space_group_name_H-M   'P 1'
#
loop_
_entity.id
_entity.type
_entity.pdbx_description
1 polymer ?
#
loop_
_entity_poly.entity_id
_entity_poly.type
_entity_poly.pdbx_seq_one_letter_code
_entity_poly.pdbx_strand_id
1 'polypeptide(L)'
;MAHAAPYKTITDPAIIRKKNELRKAVSEEYIKHTSNPYRNIKMEGGTLFDVGIQRYMSMKATQHEFFRPTPKTSLLGVLMIVVPYVSLTYFIKKERDRRENLIRTGQVSYKDRGFKFA
;
A
#
# COMPACT_ATOMS: atom_id res chain seq x y z
N MET A 1 -3.02 45.62 -4.62
CA MET A 1 -1.62 45.25 -4.91
C MET A 1 -1.41 43.82 -4.43
N ALA A 2 -1.15 42.88 -5.33
CA ALA A 2 -0.92 41.49 -4.94
C ALA A 2 0.39 41.39 -4.16
N HIS A 3 0.34 40.95 -2.89
CA HIS A 3 1.53 40.65 -2.11
C HIS A 3 2.32 39.54 -2.82
N ALA A 4 3.54 39.83 -3.27
CA ALA A 4 4.44 38.81 -3.80
C ALA A 4 4.74 37.80 -2.68
N ALA A 5 4.56 36.50 -2.96
CA ALA A 5 4.84 35.45 -1.99
C ALA A 5 6.33 35.46 -1.61
N PRO A 6 6.68 35.31 -0.31
CA PRO A 6 8.07 35.41 0.17
C PRO A 6 8.95 34.21 -0.21
N TYR A 7 8.44 33.26 -0.99
CA TYR A 7 9.13 32.04 -1.37
C TYR A 7 9.02 31.79 -2.88
N LYS A 8 10.00 31.07 -3.41
CA LYS A 8 10.04 30.66 -4.82
C LYS A 8 8.89 29.69 -5.09
N THR A 9 7.94 30.11 -5.93
CA THR A 9 6.80 29.28 -6.32
C THR A 9 7.23 28.22 -7.33
N ILE A 10 6.39 27.22 -7.57
CA ILE A 10 6.67 26.15 -8.54
C ILE A 10 6.90 26.71 -9.96
N THR A 11 6.34 27.88 -10.25
CA THR A 11 6.47 28.62 -11.50
C THR A 11 7.77 29.41 -11.63
N ASP A 12 8.59 29.48 -10.57
CA ASP A 12 9.88 30.17 -10.63
C ASP A 12 10.79 29.49 -11.67
N PRO A 13 11.27 30.22 -12.70
CA PRO A 13 12.15 29.67 -13.72
C PRO A 13 13.41 29.02 -13.13
N ALA A 14 13.92 29.49 -11.99
CA ALA A 14 15.10 28.89 -11.35
C ALA A 14 14.83 27.47 -10.85
N ILE A 15 13.64 27.21 -10.28
CA ILE A 15 13.24 25.88 -9.81
C ILE A 15 13.02 24.93 -11.00
N ILE A 16 12.38 25.42 -12.05
CA ILE A 16 12.13 24.65 -13.28
C ILE A 16 13.46 24.21 -13.91
N ARG A 17 14.43 25.13 -14.03
CA ARG A 17 15.78 24.82 -14.54
C ARG A 17 16.46 23.74 -13.71
N LYS A 18 16.51 23.91 -12.38
CA LYS A 18 17.12 22.92 -11.48
C LYS A 18 16.46 21.54 -11.58
N LYS A 19 15.13 21.48 -11.69
CA LYS A 19 14.40 20.21 -11.86
C LYS A 19 14.75 19.53 -13.19
N ASN A 20 14.87 20.30 -14.26
CA ASN A 20 15.25 19.79 -15.57
C ASN A 20 16.70 19.29 -15.59
N GLU A 21 17.63 19.99 -14.92
CA GLU A 21 19.02 19.57 -14.74
C GLU A 21 19.10 18.21 -14.02
N LEU A 22 18.37 18.04 -12.91
CA LEU A 22 18.33 16.77 -12.18
C LEU A 22 17.76 15.63 -13.02
N ARG A 23 16.68 15.87 -13.77
CA ARG A 23 16.09 14.87 -14.68
C ARG A 23 17.07 14.49 -15.78
N LYS A 24 17.78 15.47 -16.34
CA LYS A 24 18.77 15.27 -17.39
C LYS A 24 19.91 14.39 -16.87
N ALA A 25 20.44 14.67 -15.68
CA ALA A 25 21.51 13.88 -15.06
C ALA A 25 21.11 12.39 -14.90
N VAL A 26 19.92 12.11 -14.34
CA VAL A 26 19.42 10.73 -14.20
C VAL A 26 19.21 10.06 -15.55
N SER A 27 18.70 10.79 -16.55
CA SER A 27 18.52 10.26 -17.90
C SER A 27 19.85 9.94 -18.60
N GLU A 28 20.87 10.79 -18.40
CA GLU A 28 22.22 10.58 -18.93
C GLU A 28 22.87 9.33 -18.33
N GLU A 29 22.75 9.12 -17.02
CA GLU A 29 23.20 7.89 -16.36
C GLU A 29 22.49 6.66 -16.93
N TYR A 30 21.16 6.71 -17.04
CA TYR A 30 20.37 5.61 -17.61
C TYR A 30 20.80 5.27 -19.04
N ILE A 31 20.95 6.29 -19.90
CA ILE A 31 21.38 6.10 -21.29
C ILE A 31 22.78 5.50 -21.31
N LYS A 32 23.73 6.05 -20.54
CA LYS A 32 25.12 5.55 -20.47
C LYS A 32 25.18 4.06 -20.12
N HIS A 33 24.38 3.62 -19.16
CA HIS A 33 24.33 2.22 -18.77
C HIS A 33 23.57 1.37 -19.78
N THR A 34 22.52 1.88 -20.42
CA THR A 34 21.69 1.13 -21.37
C THR A 34 22.33 0.99 -22.75
N SER A 35 23.03 2.02 -23.22
CA SER A 35 23.67 2.04 -24.54
C SER A 35 25.01 1.30 -24.57
N ASN A 36 25.53 0.82 -23.43
CA ASN A 36 26.79 0.10 -23.38
C ASN A 36 26.63 -1.36 -23.84
N PRO A 37 27.22 -1.76 -24.99
CA PRO A 37 27.07 -3.13 -25.53
C PRO A 37 27.79 -4.18 -24.68
N TYR A 38 28.77 -3.80 -23.87
CA TYR A 38 29.53 -4.71 -23.00
C TYR A 38 28.91 -4.89 -21.62
N ARG A 39 27.72 -4.32 -21.36
CA ARG A 39 27.04 -4.42 -20.06
C ARG A 39 26.82 -5.86 -19.62
N ASN A 40 26.47 -6.74 -20.55
CA ASN A 40 26.16 -8.15 -20.25
C ASN A 40 27.42 -9.03 -20.15
N ILE A 41 28.58 -8.54 -20.58
CA ILE A 41 29.84 -9.30 -20.65
C ILE A 41 30.60 -9.23 -19.32
N LYS A 42 30.52 -8.09 -18.62
CA LYS A 42 30.87 -8.05 -17.20
C LYS A 42 29.75 -8.77 -16.46
N MET A 43 30.07 -9.69 -15.56
CA MET A 43 29.15 -10.57 -14.81
C MET A 43 28.01 -9.87 -14.03
N GLU A 44 27.90 -8.55 -14.15
CA GLU A 44 26.84 -7.63 -13.73
C GLU A 44 25.67 -7.54 -14.74
N GLY A 45 25.57 -8.48 -15.69
CA GLY A 45 24.60 -8.48 -16.80
C GLY A 45 23.13 -8.70 -16.44
N GLY A 46 22.67 -8.14 -15.32
CA GLY A 46 21.29 -8.15 -14.86
C GLY A 46 20.53 -6.85 -15.17
N THR A 47 19.51 -6.57 -14.36
CA THR A 47 18.75 -5.32 -14.41
C THR A 47 19.62 -4.14 -13.97
N LEU A 48 19.41 -2.97 -14.59
CA LEU A 48 20.06 -1.74 -14.15
C LEU A 48 19.59 -1.37 -12.75
N PHE A 49 20.54 -1.15 -11.85
CA PHE A 49 20.26 -0.69 -10.50
C PHE A 49 19.86 0.79 -10.49
N ASP A 50 18.67 1.09 -9.99
CA ASP A 50 18.19 2.46 -9.78
C ASP A 50 18.21 2.80 -8.28
N VAL A 51 19.01 3.79 -7.91
CA VAL A 51 19.12 4.29 -6.53
C VAL A 51 17.79 4.82 -5.99
N GLY A 52 16.94 5.39 -6.84
CA GLY A 52 15.63 5.91 -6.46
C GLY A 52 14.68 4.79 -6.05
N ILE A 53 14.61 3.74 -6.87
CA ILE A 53 13.81 2.54 -6.57
C ILE A 53 14.35 1.85 -5.32
N GLN A 54 15.66 1.69 -5.20
CA GLN A 54 16.25 1.03 -4.04
C GLN A 54 15.94 1.78 -2.74
N ARG A 55 16.05 3.12 -2.73
CA ARG A 55 15.68 3.95 -1.57
C ARG A 55 14.19 3.85 -1.23
N TYR A 56 13.33 3.77 -2.24
CA TYR A 56 11.90 3.58 -2.01
C TYR A 56 11.61 2.21 -1.38
N MET A 57 12.25 1.16 -1.90
CA MET A 57 12.13 -0.20 -1.36
C MET A 57 12.67 -0.30 0.06
N SER A 58 13.83 0.31 0.35
CA SER A 58 14.36 0.34 1.72
C SER A 58 13.44 1.10 2.67
N MET A 59 12.93 2.27 2.25
CA MET A 59 11.94 3.02 3.03
C MET A 59 10.69 2.18 3.34
N LYS A 60 10.22 1.34 2.41
CA LYS A 60 9.09 0.43 2.63
C LYS A 60 9.42 -0.69 3.61
N ALA A 61 10.63 -1.25 3.54
CA ALA A 61 11.07 -2.28 4.47
C ALA A 61 11.24 -1.73 5.91
N THR A 62 11.74 -0.50 6.06
CA THR A 62 12.04 0.10 7.37
C THR A 62 10.89 0.95 7.94
N GLN A 63 9.67 0.89 7.38
CA GLN A 63 8.55 1.73 7.83
C GLN A 63 8.24 1.58 9.33
N HIS A 64 8.46 0.39 9.88
CA HIS A 64 8.21 0.12 11.28
C HIS A 64 9.15 0.88 12.22
N GLU A 65 10.43 1.03 11.85
CA GLU A 65 11.44 1.73 12.66
C GLU A 65 11.12 3.22 12.84
N PHE A 66 10.44 3.81 11.86
CA PHE A 66 10.05 5.23 11.87
C PHE A 66 8.59 5.45 12.30
N PHE A 67 7.88 4.39 12.70
CA PHE A 67 6.50 4.51 13.14
C PHE A 67 6.41 5.29 14.45
N ARG A 68 5.46 6.24 14.51
CA ARG A 68 5.17 7.01 15.73
C ARG A 68 3.71 6.79 16.14
N PRO A 69 3.44 6.29 17.35
CA PRO A 69 2.07 6.12 17.82
C PRO A 69 1.45 7.48 18.13
N THR A 70 0.66 8.00 17.20
CA THR A 70 -0.20 9.19 17.39
C THR A 70 -1.64 8.76 17.70
N PRO A 71 -2.45 9.59 18.36
CA PRO A 71 -3.85 9.24 18.63
C PRO A 71 -4.63 8.85 17.37
N LYS A 72 -4.37 9.52 16.24
CA LYS A 72 -5.00 9.22 14.95
C LYS A 72 -4.59 7.84 14.42
N THR A 73 -3.29 7.52 14.42
CA THR A 73 -2.79 6.23 13.92
C THR A 73 -3.21 5.08 14.82
N SER A 74 -3.21 5.28 16.14
CA SER A 74 -3.63 4.25 17.10
C SER A 74 -5.13 3.96 16.98
N LEU A 75 -5.97 5.00 16.86
CA LEU A 75 -7.41 4.82 16.63
C LEU A 75 -7.68 4.05 15.33
N LEU A 76 -6.99 4.39 14.25
CA LEU A 76 -7.11 3.69 12.97
C LEU A 76 -6.71 2.21 13.13
N GLY A 77 -5.60 1.92 13.79
CA GLY A 77 -5.15 0.55 14.05
C GLY A 77 -6.17 -0.27 14.84
N VAL A 78 -6.73 0.30 15.90
CA VAL A 78 -7.77 -0.36 16.71
C VAL A 78 -9.02 -0.62 15.89
N LEU A 79 -9.51 0.37 15.14
CA LEU A 79 -10.71 0.19 14.30
C LEU A 79 -10.51 -0.88 13.23
N MET A 80 -9.34 -0.93 12.59
CA MET A 80 -9.02 -1.92 11.56
C MET A 80 -8.99 -3.36 12.11
N ILE A 81 -8.78 -3.56 13.41
CA ILE A 81 -8.79 -4.88 14.04
C ILE A 81 -10.18 -5.20 14.61
N VAL A 82 -10.75 -4.28 15.38
CA VAL A 82 -11.99 -4.51 16.13
C VAL A 82 -13.20 -4.59 15.19
N VAL A 83 -13.28 -3.74 14.17
CA VAL A 83 -14.47 -3.69 13.29
C VAL A 83 -14.63 -4.98 12.48
N PRO A 84 -13.61 -5.52 11.80
CA PRO A 84 -13.74 -6.80 11.10
C PRO A 84 -14.05 -7.97 12.05
N TYR A 85 -13.44 -7.99 13.24
CA TYR A 85 -13.67 -9.03 14.22
C TYR A 85 -15.12 -9.03 14.75
N VAL A 86 -15.62 -7.88 15.18
CA VAL A 86 -16.98 -7.74 15.71
C VAL A 86 -18.03 -7.97 14.62
N SER A 87 -17.78 -7.49 13.39
CA SER A 87 -18.72 -7.71 12.29
C SER A 87 -18.80 -9.19 11.91
N LEU A 88 -17.66 -9.89 11.77
CA LEU A 88 -17.65 -11.31 11.43
C LEU A 88 -18.36 -12.15 12.49
N THR A 89 -18.04 -11.93 13.77
CA THR A 89 -18.66 -12.65 14.88
C THR A 89 -20.17 -12.40 14.94
N TYR A 90 -20.61 -11.16 14.74
CA TYR A 90 -22.03 -10.82 14.67
C TYR A 90 -22.75 -11.53 13.51
N PHE A 91 -22.19 -11.54 12.30
CA PHE A 91 -22.81 -12.21 11.15
C PHE A 91 -22.91 -13.72 11.35
N ILE A 92 -21.85 -14.35 11.88
CA ILE A 92 -21.85 -15.78 12.20
C ILE A 92 -22.92 -16.09 13.26
N LYS A 93 -22.99 -15.32 14.34
CA LYS A 93 -23.97 -15.53 15.40
C LYS A 93 -25.41 -15.37 14.86
N LYS A 94 -25.65 -14.32 14.09
CA LYS A 94 -26.95 -14.06 13.45
C LYS A 94 -27.38 -15.18 12.51
N GLU A 95 -26.46 -15.73 11.70
CA GLU A 95 -26.77 -16.87 10.81
C GLU A 95 -27.09 -18.14 11.61
N ARG A 96 -26.32 -18.42 12.66
CA ARG A 96 -26.53 -19.58 13.55
C ARG A 96 -27.89 -19.50 14.25
N ASP A 97 -28.23 -18.35 14.83
CA ASP A 97 -29.48 -18.17 15.55
C ASP A 97 -30.69 -18.26 14.62
N ARG A 98 -30.58 -17.67 13.42
CA ARG A 98 -31.60 -17.80 12.37
C ARG A 98 -31.79 -19.27 12.00
N ARG A 99 -30.71 -20.00 11.74
CA ARG A 99 -30.76 -21.42 11.36
C ARG A 99 -31.37 -22.29 12.46
N GLU A 100 -30.97 -22.07 13.70
CA GLU A 100 -31.50 -22.78 14.87
C GLU A 100 -33.01 -22.53 15.06
N ASN A 101 -33.45 -21.27 14.88
CA ASN A 101 -34.87 -20.92 14.96
C ASN A 101 -35.69 -21.63 13.86
N LEU A 102 -35.21 -21.62 12.61
CA LEU A 102 -35.88 -22.31 11.49
C LEU A 102 -36.00 -23.82 11.72
N ILE A 103 -35.01 -24.44 12.36
CA ILE A 103 -35.03 -25.86 12.70
C ILE A 103 -36.02 -26.13 13.84
N ARG A 104 -36.04 -25.31 14.90
CA ARG A 104 -36.94 -25.49 16.06
C ARG A 104 -38.41 -25.27 15.72
N THR A 105 -38.70 -24.30 14.86
CA THR A 105 -40.07 -23.99 14.41
C THR A 105 -40.59 -24.95 13.33
N GLY A 106 -39.76 -25.89 12.87
CA GLY A 106 -40.13 -26.86 11.84
C GLY A 106 -40.24 -26.28 10.42
N GLN A 107 -39.82 -25.03 10.21
CA GLN A 107 -39.84 -24.38 8.89
C GLN A 107 -38.86 -25.01 7.89
N VAL A 108 -37.83 -25.71 8.38
CA VAL A 108 -36.88 -26.47 7.56
C VAL A 108 -37.11 -27.96 7.73
N SER A 109 -37.45 -28.63 6.62
CA SER A 109 -37.66 -30.08 6.58
C SER A 109 -36.38 -30.83 6.97
N TYR A 110 -36.50 -32.03 7.53
CA TYR A 110 -35.34 -32.84 7.89
C TYR A 110 -34.44 -33.15 6.67
N LYS A 111 -35.03 -33.23 5.46
CA LYS A 111 -34.29 -33.45 4.20
C LYS A 111 -33.44 -32.24 3.78
N ASP A 112 -33.77 -31.02 4.21
CA ASP A 112 -33.10 -29.81 3.72
C ASP A 112 -32.10 -29.21 4.72
N ARG A 113 -31.92 -29.83 5.89
CA ARG A 113 -30.93 -29.39 6.89
C ARG A 113 -29.48 -29.57 6.36
N GLY A 114 -28.61 -28.58 6.57
CA GLY A 114 -27.17 -28.73 6.32
C GLY A 114 -26.48 -29.54 7.43
N PHE A 115 -25.31 -30.13 7.13
CA PHE A 115 -24.43 -30.82 8.10
C PHE A 115 -25.12 -31.91 8.96
N LYS A 116 -25.90 -32.80 8.34
CA LYS A 116 -26.66 -33.82 9.09
C LYS A 116 -25.85 -35.05 9.51
N PHE A 117 -24.80 -35.35 8.76
CA PHE A 117 -23.99 -36.58 8.88
C PHE A 117 -22.50 -36.29 9.05
N ALA A 118 -22.17 -35.03 9.36
CA ALA A 118 -20.81 -34.59 9.66
C ALA A 118 -20.59 -34.63 11.17
#